data_AF-A0A6H5GQ93-F1
#
_entry.id   AF-A0A6H5GQ93-F1
#
_cell.length_a   1.000
_cell.length_b   1.000
_cell.length_c   1.000
_cell.angle_alpha   90.00
_cell.angle_beta   90.00
_cell.angle_gamma   90.00
#
_symmetry.space_group_name_H-M   'P 1'
#
loop_
_entity.id
_entity.type
_entity.pdbx_description
1 polymer ?
#
loop_
_entity_poly.entity_id
_entity_poly.type
_entity_poly.pdbx_seq_one_letter_code
_entity_poly.pdbx_strand_id
1 'polypeptide(L)'
;MEPTERKTMETRGNKHSLNIKQVQSSDFGNYSCVAENSLGRAKKYMELSGRPSPAQFRSAPFSRSKDSYNLTWMVESYPPLEEVRLLYRKIMMNDTHQKHGKWHEVILHPNNGETFTHLMSYNIRNLDAASVFEAIAQAKNRYGWNEVSDLYQFYTRGPGEDLYGIGQQQLFIIQLTFLFSVKSPAQIILINGELQ
;
A
#
# COMPACT_ATOMS: atom_id res chain seq x y z
N MET A 1 0.20 -18.86 -27.46
CA MET A 1 -1.12 -19.02 -26.80
C MET A 1 -2.13 -19.07 -27.92
N GLU A 2 -2.93 -20.14 -27.99
CA GLU A 2 -4.05 -20.18 -28.93
C GLU A 2 -5.14 -19.20 -28.46
N PRO A 3 -5.65 -18.34 -29.35
CA PRO A 3 -6.80 -17.49 -29.04
C PRO A 3 -7.99 -18.37 -28.67
N THR A 4 -8.50 -18.20 -27.46
CA THR A 4 -9.79 -18.77 -27.02
C THR A 4 -10.80 -17.63 -26.93
N GLU A 5 -12.10 -17.90 -27.02
CA GLU A 5 -13.15 -16.88 -26.86
C GLU A 5 -13.02 -16.04 -25.57
N ARG A 6 -12.37 -16.61 -24.54
CA ARG A 6 -12.08 -15.94 -23.26
C ARG A 6 -10.82 -15.06 -23.26
N LYS A 7 -9.84 -15.30 -24.14
CA LYS A 7 -8.54 -14.61 -24.18
C LYS A 7 -8.37 -13.91 -25.53
N THR A 8 -8.53 -12.60 -25.54
CA THR A 8 -8.40 -11.79 -26.76
C THR A 8 -7.24 -10.81 -26.66
N MET A 9 -6.51 -10.65 -27.76
CA MET A 9 -5.49 -9.62 -27.90
C MET A 9 -6.07 -8.45 -28.69
N GLU A 10 -5.89 -7.23 -28.17
CA GLU A 10 -6.31 -6.00 -28.82
C GLU A 10 -5.10 -5.09 -29.07
N THR A 11 -5.02 -4.55 -30.29
CA THR A 11 -3.97 -3.61 -30.68
C THR A 11 -4.61 -2.28 -31.09
N ARG A 12 -4.22 -1.19 -30.42
CA ARG A 12 -4.60 0.18 -30.76
C ARG A 12 -3.35 1.05 -30.85
N GLY A 13 -2.86 1.30 -32.07
CA GLY A 13 -1.58 1.98 -32.29
C GLY A 13 -0.44 1.20 -31.61
N ASN A 14 0.32 1.88 -30.73
CA ASN A 14 1.42 1.27 -29.97
C ASN A 14 0.97 0.58 -28.67
N LYS A 15 -0.34 0.49 -28.41
CA LYS A 15 -0.90 -0.18 -27.23
C LYS A 15 -1.37 -1.58 -27.60
N HIS A 16 -0.74 -2.59 -27.02
CA HIS A 16 -1.16 -3.99 -27.10
C HIS A 16 -1.71 -4.44 -25.75
N SER A 17 -2.91 -5.01 -25.72
CA SER A 17 -3.61 -5.40 -24.50
C SER A 17 -4.07 -6.87 -24.59
N LEU A 18 -3.85 -7.64 -23.52
CA LEU A 18 -4.43 -8.97 -23.34
C LEU A 18 -5.68 -8.83 -22.46
N ASN A 19 -6.83 -9.19 -22.99
CA ASN A 19 -8.09 -9.20 -22.26
C ASN A 19 -8.47 -10.65 -21.94
N ILE A 20 -8.61 -10.97 -20.66
CA ILE A 20 -9.05 -12.29 -20.18
C ILE A 20 -10.42 -12.14 -19.51
N LYS A 21 -11.46 -12.70 -20.13
CA LYS A 21 -12.82 -12.71 -19.58
C LYS A 21 -13.00 -13.91 -18.65
N GLN A 22 -13.77 -13.72 -17.58
CA GLN A 22 -14.10 -14.76 -16.59
C GLN A 22 -12.85 -15.52 -16.13
N VAL A 23 -11.93 -14.81 -15.48
CA VAL A 23 -10.63 -15.35 -15.06
C VAL A 23 -10.83 -16.59 -14.19
N GLN A 24 -10.14 -17.68 -14.56
CA GLN A 24 -10.14 -18.94 -13.81
C GLN A 24 -8.77 -19.19 -13.19
N SER A 25 -8.68 -20.12 -12.24
CA SER A 25 -7.40 -20.48 -11.62
C SER A 25 -6.36 -20.99 -12.61
N SER A 26 -6.77 -21.59 -13.73
CA SER A 26 -5.88 -22.00 -14.83
C SER A 26 -5.27 -20.83 -15.59
N ASP A 27 -5.79 -19.62 -15.42
CA ASP A 27 -5.25 -18.40 -16.02
C ASP A 27 -4.21 -17.72 -15.10
N PHE A 28 -4.07 -18.17 -13.85
CA PHE A 28 -3.06 -17.60 -12.95
C PHE A 28 -1.65 -18.02 -13.34
N GLY A 29 -0.70 -17.12 -13.15
CA GLY A 29 0.71 -17.39 -13.42
C GLY A 29 1.47 -16.16 -13.93
N ASN A 30 2.69 -16.42 -14.41
CA ASN A 30 3.58 -15.38 -14.90
C ASN A 30 3.33 -15.11 -16.38
N TYR A 31 2.94 -13.87 -16.67
CA TYR A 31 2.83 -13.34 -18.01
C TYR A 31 4.07 -12.51 -18.32
N SER A 32 4.38 -12.42 -19.61
CA SER A 32 5.42 -11.51 -20.07
C SER A 32 4.97 -10.74 -21.28
N CYS A 33 5.20 -9.44 -21.27
CA CYS A 33 5.12 -8.60 -22.45
C CYS A 33 6.49 -8.58 -23.12
N VAL A 34 6.51 -8.88 -24.41
CA VAL A 34 7.73 -8.91 -25.23
C VAL A 34 7.55 -7.89 -26.35
N ALA A 35 8.48 -6.96 -26.46
CA ALA A 35 8.56 -6.00 -27.56
C ALA A 35 9.89 -6.20 -28.30
N GLU A 36 9.84 -6.21 -29.62
CA GLU A 36 10.99 -6.50 -30.47
C GLU A 36 11.01 -5.54 -31.66
N ASN A 37 12.19 -4.98 -31.94
CA ASN A 37 12.47 -4.17 -33.13
C ASN A 37 13.85 -4.55 -33.71
N SER A 38 14.27 -3.89 -34.78
CA SER A 38 15.55 -4.18 -35.44
C SER A 38 16.80 -3.94 -34.57
N LEU A 39 16.68 -3.18 -33.48
CA LEU A 39 17.78 -2.89 -32.56
C LEU A 39 17.85 -3.88 -31.39
N GLY A 40 16.78 -4.64 -31.13
CA GLY A 40 16.78 -5.66 -30.09
C GLY A 40 15.40 -5.96 -29.52
N ARG A 41 15.42 -6.68 -28.40
CA ARG A 41 14.24 -7.26 -27.74
C ARG A 41 14.19 -6.86 -26.27
N ALA A 42 13.06 -6.31 -25.84
CA ALA A 42 12.76 -6.01 -24.45
C ALA A 42 11.68 -6.96 -23.93
N LYS A 43 11.80 -7.39 -22.67
CA LYS A 43 10.82 -8.27 -22.01
C LYS A 43 10.53 -7.77 -20.59
N LYS A 44 9.25 -7.68 -20.24
CA LYS A 44 8.79 -7.36 -18.88
C LYS A 44 7.86 -8.45 -18.37
N TYR A 45 7.97 -8.79 -17.10
CA TYR A 45 7.18 -9.82 -16.44
C TYR A 45 6.05 -9.21 -15.59
N MET A 46 4.97 -9.96 -15.42
CA MET A 46 3.87 -9.65 -14.50
C MET A 46 3.24 -10.95 -13.98
N GLU A 47 2.70 -10.93 -12.78
CA GLU A 47 1.97 -12.04 -12.19
C GLU A 47 0.46 -11.77 -12.28
N LEU A 48 -0.31 -12.72 -12.79
CA LEU A 48 -1.76 -12.75 -12.61
C LEU A 48 -2.08 -13.70 -11.46
N SER A 49 -2.63 -13.17 -10.37
CA SER A 49 -2.97 -13.95 -9.18
C SER A 49 -4.44 -13.72 -8.78
N GLY A 50 -5.01 -14.69 -8.06
CA GLY A 50 -6.32 -14.54 -7.42
C GLY A 50 -6.27 -13.92 -6.03
N ARG A 51 -5.07 -13.62 -5.51
CA ARG A 51 -4.87 -13.06 -4.16
C ARG A 51 -5.38 -11.61 -4.13
N PRO A 52 -5.79 -11.08 -2.96
CA PRO A 52 -6.24 -9.70 -2.86
C PRO A 52 -5.16 -8.71 -3.32
N SER A 53 -5.55 -7.50 -3.72
CA SER A 53 -4.59 -6.42 -3.97
C SER A 53 -3.94 -5.95 -2.66
N PRO A 54 -2.72 -5.35 -2.70
CA PRO A 54 -2.13 -4.72 -1.53
C PRO A 54 -3.08 -3.69 -0.92
N ALA A 55 -3.18 -3.66 0.41
CA ALA A 55 -4.07 -2.73 1.09
C ALA A 55 -3.58 -1.28 0.91
N GLN A 56 -4.53 -0.37 0.68
CA GLN A 56 -4.25 1.06 0.46
C GLN A 56 -4.90 1.88 1.57
N PHE A 57 -4.08 2.51 2.42
CA PHE A 57 -4.57 3.40 3.47
C PHE A 57 -5.15 4.70 2.89
N ARG A 58 -6.29 5.11 3.44
CA ARG A 58 -7.08 6.27 2.98
C ARG A 58 -7.31 7.32 4.07
N SER A 59 -6.99 7.01 5.32
CA SER A 59 -7.09 7.96 6.43
C SER A 59 -6.08 9.10 6.28
N ALA A 60 -6.38 10.26 6.86
CA ALA A 60 -5.41 11.35 6.99
C ALA A 60 -4.41 11.03 8.12
N PRO A 61 -3.13 11.37 7.99
CA PRO A 61 -2.10 10.93 8.93
C PRO A 61 -2.25 11.53 10.34
N PHE A 62 -2.96 12.64 10.51
CA PHE A 62 -3.11 13.30 11.80
C PHE A 62 -4.43 12.94 12.49
N SER A 63 -4.33 12.35 13.69
CA SER A 63 -5.49 12.09 14.53
C SER A 63 -6.07 13.37 15.12
N ARG A 64 -7.40 13.41 15.22
CA ARG A 64 -8.09 14.44 16.02
C ARG A 64 -8.07 14.12 17.52
N SER A 65 -7.84 12.85 17.89
CA SER A 65 -7.76 12.40 19.27
C SER A 65 -6.32 12.28 19.76
N LYS A 66 -6.16 12.38 21.07
CA LYS A 66 -4.88 12.22 21.78
C LYS A 66 -4.55 10.73 22.00
N ASP A 67 -5.56 9.86 22.04
CA ASP A 67 -5.42 8.47 22.52
C ASP A 67 -5.98 7.40 21.56
N SER A 68 -6.46 7.83 20.41
CA SER A 68 -7.15 6.95 19.47
C SER A 68 -6.99 7.43 18.05
N TYR A 69 -7.11 6.51 17.12
CA TYR A 69 -6.99 6.78 15.70
C TYR A 69 -7.87 5.83 14.89
N ASN A 70 -8.67 6.37 14.00
CA ASN A 70 -9.50 5.57 13.10
C ASN A 70 -8.75 5.37 11.78
N LEU A 71 -8.20 4.17 11.61
CA LEU A 71 -7.45 3.80 10.42
C LEU A 71 -8.44 3.26 9.38
N THR A 72 -8.37 3.78 8.16
CA THR A 72 -9.24 3.35 7.06
C THR A 72 -8.38 2.90 5.89
N TRP A 73 -8.68 1.74 5.31
CA TRP A 73 -7.98 1.21 4.16
C TRP A 73 -8.93 0.53 3.18
N MET A 74 -8.46 0.36 1.95
CA MET A 74 -9.15 -0.27 0.85
C MET A 74 -8.37 -1.49 0.37
N VAL A 75 -9.06 -2.59 0.09
CA VAL A 75 -8.51 -3.80 -0.55
C VAL A 75 -9.46 -4.21 -1.67
N GLU A 76 -8.91 -4.63 -2.81
CA GLU A 76 -9.69 -5.20 -3.90
C GLU A 76 -9.51 -6.72 -3.94
N SER A 77 -10.62 -7.46 -4.02
CA SER A 77 -10.60 -8.92 -4.08
C SER A 77 -11.83 -9.42 -4.82
N TYR A 78 -11.63 -10.33 -5.78
CA TYR A 78 -12.75 -10.97 -6.48
C TYR A 78 -13.47 -12.00 -5.59
N PRO A 79 -12.77 -12.96 -4.92
CA PRO A 79 -13.39 -13.74 -3.86
C PRO A 79 -13.57 -12.89 -2.60
N PRO A 80 -14.56 -13.21 -1.75
CA PRO A 80 -14.70 -12.58 -0.44
C PRO A 80 -13.41 -12.70 0.39
N LEU A 81 -13.11 -11.66 1.16
CA LEU A 81 -12.04 -11.68 2.12
C LEU A 81 -12.40 -12.62 3.29
N GLU A 82 -11.45 -13.46 3.70
CA GLU A 82 -11.60 -14.36 4.85
C GLU A 82 -11.05 -13.70 6.13
N GLU A 83 -9.91 -13.02 6.02
CA GLU A 83 -9.16 -12.49 7.14
C GLU A 83 -8.38 -11.25 6.72
N VAL A 84 -8.27 -10.27 7.61
CA VAL A 84 -7.39 -9.11 7.46
C VAL A 84 -6.55 -8.97 8.71
N ARG A 85 -5.23 -8.84 8.53
CA ARG A 85 -4.28 -8.56 9.61
C ARG A 85 -3.87 -7.11 9.51
N LEU A 86 -4.17 -6.36 10.56
CA LEU A 86 -3.65 -5.02 10.77
C LEU A 86 -2.55 -5.10 11.82
N LEU A 87 -1.35 -4.66 11.46
CA LEU A 87 -0.24 -4.52 12.40
C LEU A 87 0.08 -3.05 12.59
N TYR A 88 0.30 -2.63 13.83
CA TYR A 88 0.76 -1.27 14.13
C TYR A 88 1.78 -1.23 15.26
N ARG A 89 2.64 -0.22 15.28
CA ARG A 89 3.64 -0.02 16.32
C ARG A 89 3.99 1.46 16.50
N LYS A 90 4.42 1.82 17.71
CA LYS A 90 4.95 3.16 18.00
C LYS A 90 6.37 3.30 17.45
N ILE A 91 6.68 4.45 16.85
CA ILE A 91 8.07 4.87 16.59
C ILE A 91 8.53 5.71 17.79
N MET A 92 9.68 5.34 18.35
CA MET A 92 10.38 6.13 19.37
C MET A 92 11.57 6.82 18.71
N MET A 93 11.73 8.11 18.95
CA MET A 93 12.93 8.84 18.59
C MET A 93 13.85 8.87 19.81
N ASN A 94 15.02 8.25 19.71
CA ASN A 94 16.14 8.56 20.60
C ASN A 94 17.04 9.56 19.88
N ASP A 95 17.80 10.38 20.60
CA ASP A 95 18.60 11.53 20.09
C ASP A 95 19.48 11.26 18.86
N THR A 96 19.73 9.99 18.51
CA THR A 96 20.52 9.59 17.34
C THR A 96 19.85 8.57 16.40
N HIS A 97 18.78 7.88 16.81
CA HIS A 97 18.22 6.77 16.03
C HIS A 97 16.71 6.58 16.25
N GLN A 98 16.00 6.18 15.18
CA GLN A 98 14.65 5.67 15.26
C GLN A 98 14.67 4.27 15.89
N LYS A 99 13.93 4.09 16.98
CA LYS A 99 13.69 2.79 17.62
C LYS A 99 12.24 2.43 17.44
N HIS A 100 11.99 1.29 16.79
CA HIS A 100 10.62 0.80 16.60
C HIS A 100 10.16 -0.01 17.82
N GLY A 101 8.91 0.21 18.23
CA GLY A 101 8.23 -0.60 19.23
C GLY A 101 7.88 -2.00 18.70
N LYS A 102 7.30 -2.83 19.58
CA LYS A 102 6.75 -4.14 19.18
C LYS A 102 5.50 -3.94 18.32
N TRP A 103 5.33 -4.81 17.33
CA TRP A 103 4.10 -4.88 16.55
C TRP A 103 2.95 -5.35 17.42
N HIS A 104 1.84 -4.63 17.36
CA HIS A 104 0.54 -5.07 17.83
C HIS A 104 -0.21 -5.62 16.62
N GLU A 105 -0.78 -6.81 16.74
CA GLU A 105 -1.54 -7.47 15.68
C GLU A 105 -3.02 -7.46 16.02
N VAL A 106 -3.83 -7.12 15.02
CA VAL A 106 -5.29 -7.16 15.08
C VAL A 106 -5.77 -8.01 13.92
N ILE A 107 -6.50 -9.08 14.23
CA ILE A 107 -7.13 -9.95 13.23
C ILE A 107 -8.59 -9.54 13.08
N LEU A 108 -8.97 -9.19 11.86
CA LEU A 108 -10.29 -8.73 11.49
C LEU A 108 -10.92 -9.74 10.53
N HIS A 109 -12.21 -10.02 10.72
CA HIS A 109 -12.99 -10.87 9.84
C HIS A 109 -13.98 -9.96 9.10
N PRO A 110 -13.75 -9.68 7.81
CA PRO A 110 -14.65 -8.85 7.03
C PRO A 110 -16.03 -9.50 6.94
N ASN A 111 -17.09 -8.70 7.01
CA ASN A 111 -18.43 -9.21 6.75
C ASN A 111 -18.53 -9.64 5.28
N ASN A 112 -19.29 -10.71 5.01
CA ASN A 112 -19.53 -11.25 3.68
C ASN A 112 -20.37 -10.28 2.81
N GLY A 113 -19.73 -9.22 2.31
CA GLY A 113 -20.25 -8.37 1.25
C GLY A 113 -19.68 -8.82 -0.09
N GLU A 114 -20.53 -9.02 -1.09
CA GLU A 114 -20.14 -9.40 -2.46
C GLU A 114 -19.56 -8.23 -3.28
N THR A 115 -18.89 -7.28 -2.62
CA THR A 115 -18.30 -6.12 -3.27
C THR A 115 -16.85 -6.40 -3.63
N PHE A 116 -16.45 -6.14 -4.88
CA PHE A 116 -15.06 -6.25 -5.31
C PHE A 116 -14.10 -5.36 -4.49
N THR A 117 -14.55 -4.16 -4.12
CA THR A 117 -13.79 -3.20 -3.32
C THR A 117 -14.26 -3.24 -1.88
N HIS A 118 -13.38 -3.64 -0.97
CA HIS A 118 -13.63 -3.70 0.47
C HIS A 118 -13.04 -2.46 1.14
N LEU A 119 -13.91 -1.56 1.62
CA LEU A 119 -13.52 -0.44 2.46
C LEU A 119 -13.64 -0.86 3.93
N MET A 120 -12.53 -0.85 4.64
CA MET A 120 -12.46 -1.26 6.04
C MET A 120 -11.97 -0.13 6.92
N SER A 121 -12.41 -0.13 8.18
CA SER A 121 -11.86 0.76 9.19
C SER A 121 -11.71 0.06 10.53
N TYR A 122 -10.74 0.52 11.31
CA TYR A 122 -10.50 0.05 12.66
C TYR A 122 -10.04 1.20 13.55
N ASN A 123 -10.73 1.35 14.69
CA ASN A 123 -10.38 2.35 15.70
C ASN A 123 -9.38 1.76 16.70
N ILE A 124 -8.12 2.17 16.56
CA ILE A 124 -7.07 1.86 17.52
C ILE A 124 -7.27 2.78 18.73
N ARG A 125 -7.22 2.21 19.94
CA ARG A 125 -7.44 2.91 21.22
C ARG A 125 -6.22 2.76 22.12
N ASN A 126 -6.20 3.54 23.21
CA ASN A 126 -5.14 3.52 24.22
C ASN A 126 -3.76 3.82 23.61
N LEU A 127 -3.73 4.73 22.64
CA LEU A 127 -2.49 5.23 22.06
C LEU A 127 -1.88 6.30 22.97
N ASP A 128 -0.56 6.41 22.96
CA ASP A 128 0.12 7.52 23.60
C ASP A 128 -0.15 8.81 22.83
N ALA A 129 -0.36 9.93 23.54
CA ALA A 129 -0.50 11.26 22.96
C ALA A 129 0.84 11.76 22.36
N ALA A 130 0.76 12.74 21.47
CA ALA A 130 1.92 13.37 20.82
C ALA A 130 2.94 12.35 20.27
N SER A 131 2.45 11.26 19.68
CA SER A 131 3.28 10.11 19.31
C SER A 131 3.10 9.74 17.84
N VAL A 132 4.13 9.11 17.29
CA VAL A 132 4.16 8.63 15.90
C VAL A 132 3.99 7.11 15.89
N PHE A 133 3.17 6.62 14.97
CA PHE A 133 2.91 5.20 14.78
C PHE A 133 3.04 4.83 13.30
N GLU A 134 3.38 3.57 13.04
CA GLU A 134 3.34 2.96 11.71
C GLU A 134 2.31 1.83 11.72
N ALA A 135 1.67 1.62 10.58
CA ALA A 135 0.76 0.52 10.33
C ALA A 135 1.04 -0.14 8.97
N ILE A 136 0.77 -1.45 8.92
CA ILE A 136 0.71 -2.25 7.70
C ILE A 136 -0.51 -3.14 7.76
N ALA A 137 -1.05 -3.49 6.59
CA ALA A 137 -2.18 -4.39 6.49
C ALA A 137 -1.94 -5.49 5.45
N GLN A 138 -2.44 -6.68 5.75
CA GLN A 138 -2.53 -7.80 4.82
C GLN A 138 -3.96 -8.34 4.80
N ALA A 139 -4.37 -8.85 3.66
CA ALA A 139 -5.68 -9.43 3.42
C ALA A 139 -5.54 -10.82 2.83
N LYS A 140 -6.43 -11.71 3.23
CA LYS A 140 -6.50 -13.10 2.79
C LYS A 140 -7.84 -13.37 2.14
N ASN A 141 -7.80 -14.09 1.04
CA ASN A 141 -8.97 -14.77 0.49
C ASN A 141 -8.64 -16.26 0.28
N ARG A 142 -9.56 -17.00 -0.35
CA ARG A 142 -9.37 -18.45 -0.63
C ARG A 142 -8.11 -18.81 -1.44
N TYR A 143 -7.50 -17.85 -2.14
CA TYR A 143 -6.26 -18.04 -2.90
C TYR A 143 -5.00 -17.64 -2.12
N GLY A 144 -5.15 -17.17 -0.87
CA GLY A 144 -4.06 -16.87 0.05
C GLY A 144 -3.91 -15.39 0.41
N TRP A 145 -2.78 -15.08 1.02
CA TRP A 145 -2.40 -13.75 1.50
C TRP A 145 -1.84 -12.88 0.37
N ASN A 146 -2.27 -11.62 0.33
CA ASN A 146 -1.65 -10.61 -0.53
C ASN A 146 -0.24 -10.21 -0.05
N GLU A 147 0.44 -9.43 -0.88
CA GLU A 147 1.63 -8.70 -0.44
C GLU A 147 1.26 -7.70 0.67
N VAL A 148 2.21 -7.46 1.57
CA VAL A 148 2.06 -6.45 2.62
C VAL A 148 1.87 -5.07 1.98
N SER A 149 1.00 -4.25 2.58
CA SER A 149 0.84 -2.86 2.17
C SER A 149 2.13 -2.06 2.34
N ASP A 150 2.19 -0.89 1.72
CA ASP A 150 3.15 0.14 2.09
C ASP A 150 2.99 0.50 3.58
N LEU A 151 4.09 0.93 4.20
CA LEU A 151 4.09 1.46 5.56
C LEU A 151 3.28 2.75 5.61
N TYR A 152 2.31 2.80 6.51
CA TYR A 152 1.49 3.98 6.74
C TYR A 152 1.78 4.60 8.09
N GLN A 153 2.20 5.86 8.08
CA GLN A 153 2.56 6.59 9.29
C GLN A 153 1.44 7.54 9.72
N PHE A 154 1.10 7.52 11.01
CA PHE A 154 0.10 8.41 11.60
C PHE A 154 0.53 8.96 12.96
N TYR A 155 -0.16 10.01 13.40
CA TYR A 155 0.23 10.84 14.54
C TYR A 155 -0.96 11.07 15.47
N THR A 156 -0.74 10.90 16.77
CA THR A 156 -1.73 11.27 17.80
C THR A 156 -1.56 12.72 18.23
N ARG A 157 -2.67 13.37 18.58
CA ARG A 157 -2.66 14.77 19.02
C ARG A 157 -1.96 14.93 20.36
N GLY A 158 -1.33 16.09 20.59
CA GLY A 158 -0.67 16.41 21.86
C GLY A 158 -1.61 16.96 22.95
N PRO A 159 -1.24 16.84 24.24
CA PRO A 159 -1.95 17.51 25.33
C PRO A 159 -1.63 19.01 25.31
N GLY A 160 -2.54 19.84 24.77
CA GLY A 160 -2.41 21.31 24.80
C GLY A 160 -2.79 22.04 23.51
N GLU A 161 -3.06 21.35 22.41
CA GLU A 161 -3.48 21.98 21.14
C GLU A 161 -4.96 22.37 21.11
N ASP A 162 -5.58 22.73 22.24
CA ASP A 162 -7.00 23.09 22.28
C ASP A 162 -7.22 24.52 21.76
N LEU A 163 -7.91 24.63 20.60
CA LEU A 163 -8.48 25.83 19.99
C LEU A 163 -7.53 26.91 19.44
N TYR A 164 -7.02 26.70 18.23
CA TYR A 164 -7.15 27.71 17.17
C TYR A 164 -7.62 27.03 15.89
N GLY A 165 -8.81 27.41 15.42
CA GLY A 165 -9.24 27.08 14.07
C GLY A 165 -8.27 27.70 13.08
N ILE A 166 -7.52 26.86 12.38
CA ILE A 166 -6.73 27.28 11.23
C ILE A 166 -7.10 26.34 10.09
N GLY A 167 -7.95 26.86 9.20
CA GLY A 167 -7.99 26.35 7.84
C GLY A 167 -6.58 26.43 7.26
N GLN A 168 -6.15 25.36 6.58
CA GLN A 168 -5.07 25.40 5.60
C GLN A 168 -3.77 26.15 6.01
N GLN A 169 -3.27 25.99 7.23
CA GLN A 169 -1.83 26.20 7.42
C GLN A 169 -1.13 24.87 7.25
N GLN A 170 -0.53 24.76 6.07
CA GLN A 170 0.57 23.88 5.74
C GLN A 170 1.58 23.92 6.89
N LEU A 171 1.45 22.98 7.84
CA LEU A 171 2.56 22.64 8.71
C LEU A 171 3.67 22.19 7.77
N PHE A 172 4.74 22.98 7.72
CA PHE A 172 6.00 22.60 7.11
C PHE A 172 6.55 21.41 7.88
N ILE A 173 6.05 20.22 7.57
CA ILE A 173 6.86 19.03 7.71
C ILE A 173 7.96 19.23 6.68
N ILE A 174 9.20 19.30 7.13
CA ILE A 174 10.34 19.04 6.26
C ILE A 174 10.15 17.58 5.82
N GLN A 175 9.37 17.35 4.76
CA GLN A 175 9.43 16.09 4.05
C GLN A 175 10.81 16.08 3.40
N LEU A 176 11.75 15.39 4.03
CA LEU A 176 12.89 14.81 3.33
C LEU A 176 12.32 13.77 2.36
N THR A 177 11.80 14.24 1.23
CA THR A 177 11.40 13.41 0.12
C THR A 177 12.67 12.95 -0.56
N PHE A 178 13.19 11.79 -0.16
CA PHE A 178 14.16 11.09 -0.99
C PHE A 178 13.45 10.64 -2.27
N LEU A 179 13.63 11.41 -3.35
CA LEU A 179 13.24 11.00 -4.70
C LEU A 179 14.18 9.89 -5.14
N PHE A 180 13.83 8.63 -4.85
CA PHE A 180 14.48 7.49 -5.49
C PHE A 180 13.96 7.38 -6.92
N SER A 181 14.70 7.95 -7.88
CA SER A 181 14.48 7.61 -9.28
C SER A 181 15.15 6.27 -9.57
N VAL A 182 14.36 5.20 -9.63
CA VAL A 182 14.83 3.92 -10.17
C VAL A 182 14.95 4.09 -11.68
N LYS A 183 16.12 4.52 -12.14
CA LYS A 183 16.60 4.21 -13.49
C LYS A 183 17.54 3.02 -13.37
N SER A 184 17.03 1.85 -13.77
CA SER A 184 17.80 0.63 -14.05
C SER A 184 19.15 0.91 -14.75
N PRO A 185 20.20 0.10 -14.53
CA PRO A 185 20.78 -0.30 -13.25
C PRO A 185 22.24 0.23 -13.13
N ALA A 186 22.78 0.16 -11.91
CA ALA A 186 24.20 0.36 -11.56
C ALA A 186 24.72 1.82 -11.46
N GLN A 187 24.58 2.40 -10.28
CA GLN A 187 25.67 2.91 -9.41
C GLN A 187 25.06 3.75 -8.27
N ILE A 188 25.36 3.40 -7.01
CA ILE A 188 25.04 4.23 -5.85
C ILE A 188 26.15 5.27 -5.74
N ILE A 189 25.86 6.53 -6.00
CA ILE A 189 26.77 7.65 -5.72
C ILE A 189 26.14 8.48 -4.61
N LEU A 190 26.81 8.51 -3.46
CA LEU A 190 26.52 9.44 -2.37
C LEU A 190 27.10 10.81 -2.74
N ILE A 191 26.28 11.86 -2.73
CA ILE A 191 26.76 13.24 -2.77
C ILE A 191 26.29 13.90 -1.49
N ASN A 192 27.22 14.12 -0.55
CA ASN A 192 26.99 14.99 0.60
C ASN A 192 26.92 16.44 0.10
N GLY A 193 25.80 17.11 0.30
CA GLY A 193 25.68 18.55 0.14
C GLY A 193 25.65 19.21 1.51
N GLU A 194 26.70 19.98 1.83
CA GLU A 194 26.69 20.91 2.96
C GLU A 194 25.68 22.04 2.71
N LEU A 195 24.99 22.45 3.78
CA LEU A 195 24.12 23.63 3.81
C LEU A 195 24.98 24.90 3.84
N GLN A 196 24.68 25.87 2.97
CA GLN A 196 24.86 27.30 3.27
C GLN A 196 23.55 27.86 3.79
#